data_AF-A0A955BYD0-F1
#
_entry.id   AF-A0A955BYD0-F1
#
_cell.length_a   1.000
_cell.length_b   1.000
_cell.length_c   1.000
_cell.angle_alpha   90.00
_cell.angle_beta   90.00
_cell.angle_gamma   90.00
#
_symmetry.space_group_name_H-M   'P 1'
#
loop_
_entity.id
_entity.type
_entity.pdbx_description
1 polymer ?
#
loop_
_entity_poly.entity_id
_entity_poly.type
_entity_poly.pdbx_seq_one_letter_code
_entity_poly.pdbx_strand_id
1 'polypeptide(L)' 'SAEQHAAGIRYNLARAYESLGDNQRAAELLLADDSPQRHGNRLRAARLIAGSQPSEPGDAEPPEGPDAADSP' A
#
# COMPACT_ATOMS: atom_id res chain seq x y z
N SER A 1 -19.86 -16.06 12.77
CA SER A 1 -20.68 -14.98 13.36
C SER A 1 -20.57 -13.72 12.50
N ALA A 2 -21.43 -12.72 12.68
CA ALA A 2 -21.33 -11.42 11.98
C ALA A 2 -19.94 -10.76 12.15
N GLU A 3 -19.29 -11.01 13.28
CA GLU A 3 -17.96 -10.50 13.62
C GLU A 3 -16.84 -11.11 12.77
N GLN A 4 -16.94 -12.42 12.46
CA GLN A 4 -16.03 -13.09 11.53
C GLN A 4 -16.21 -12.57 10.09
N HIS A 5 -17.44 -12.25 9.68
CA HIS A 5 -17.69 -11.63 8.38
C HIS A 5 -17.09 -10.23 8.30
N ALA A 6 -17.20 -9.44 9.37
CA ALA A 6 -16.59 -8.12 9.45
C ALA A 6 -15.05 -8.18 9.37
N ALA A 7 -14.43 -9.18 10.00
CA ALA A 7 -12.99 -9.42 9.89
C ALA A 7 -12.55 -9.75 8.45
N GLY A 8 -13.28 -10.65 7.77
CA GLY A 8 -13.03 -10.98 6.36
C GLY A 8 -13.17 -9.78 5.42
N ILE A 9 -14.18 -8.94 5.63
CA ILE A 9 -14.38 -7.70 4.86
C ILE A 9 -13.21 -6.73 5.07
N ARG A 10 -12.79 -6.50 6.33
CA ARG A 10 -11.64 -5.63 6.63
C ARG A 10 -10.36 -6.14 5.97
N TYR A 11 -10.12 -7.44 6.02
CA TYR A 11 -8.95 -8.05 5.38
C TYR A 11 -8.97 -7.81 3.85
N ASN A 12 -10.10 -8.05 3.20
CA ASN A 12 -10.22 -7.83 1.75
C ASN A 12 -10.06 -6.36 1.37
N LEU A 13 -10.60 -5.44 2.18
CA LEU A 13 -10.41 -4.01 1.98
C LEU A 13 -8.92 -3.61 2.12
N ALA A 14 -8.21 -4.16 3.12
CA ALA A 14 -6.78 -3.93 3.27
C ALA A 14 -5.98 -4.42 2.06
N ARG A 15 -6.33 -5.59 1.51
CA ARG A 15 -5.71 -6.15 0.30
C ARG A 15 -5.96 -5.28 -0.93
N ALA A 16 -7.14 -4.67 -1.05
CA ALA A 16 -7.44 -3.72 -2.11
C ALA A 16 -6.56 -2.47 -2.01
N TYR A 17 -6.46 -1.85 -0.82
CA TYR A 17 -5.57 -0.70 -0.62
C TYR A 17 -4.10 -1.03 -0.91
N GLU A 18 -3.62 -2.21 -0.46
CA GLU A 18 -2.26 -2.69 -0.77
C GLU A 18 -2.03 -2.80 -2.28
N SER A 19 -3.00 -3.31 -3.05
CA SER A 19 -2.88 -3.40 -4.52
C SER A 19 -2.89 -2.05 -5.23
N LEU A 20 -3.45 -1.02 -4.60
CA LEU A 20 -3.45 0.36 -5.09
C LEU A 20 -2.20 1.15 -4.67
N GLY A 21 -1.29 0.54 -3.90
CA GLY A 21 -0.11 1.19 -3.35
C GLY A 21 -0.39 2.04 -2.10
N ASP A 22 -1.63 2.10 -1.61
CA ASP A 22 -1.99 2.77 -0.36
C ASP A 22 -1.67 1.86 0.84
N ASN A 23 -0.38 1.63 1.03
CA ASN A 23 0.15 0.73 2.05
C ASN A 23 -0.14 1.21 3.47
N GLN A 24 -0.25 2.53 3.68
CA GLN A 24 -0.56 3.10 4.99
C GLN A 24 -1.99 2.69 5.41
N ARG A 25 -2.97 2.90 4.53
CA ARG A 25 -4.36 2.54 4.81
C ARG A 25 -4.58 1.04 4.88
N ALA A 26 -3.83 0.26 4.09
CA ALA A 26 -3.79 -1.19 4.20
C ALA A 26 -3.28 -1.64 5.59
N ALA A 27 -2.20 -1.03 6.09
CA ALA A 27 -1.63 -1.37 7.39
C ALA A 27 -2.60 -1.03 8.55
N GLU A 28 -3.27 0.13 8.51
CA GLU A 28 -4.26 0.53 9.53
C GLU A 28 -5.39 -0.50 9.66
N LEU A 29 -5.95 -0.95 8.54
CA LEU A 29 -7.02 -1.96 8.53
C LEU A 29 -6.56 -3.32 9.06
N LEU A 30 -5.32 -3.72 8.75
CA LEU A 30 -4.73 -4.98 9.24
C LEU A 30 -4.43 -4.93 10.74
N LEU A 31 -4.03 -3.77 11.27
CA LEU A 31 -3.76 -3.58 12.70
C LEU A 31 -5.04 -3.55 13.53
N ALA A 32 -6.15 -3.09 12.95
CA ALA A 32 -7.47 -3.09 13.58
C ALA A 32 -8.16 -4.47 13.59
N ASP A 33 -7.54 -5.50 13.01
CA ASP A 33 -8.10 -6.84 13.01
C ASP A 33 -7.86 -7.59 14.33
N ASP A 34 -8.94 -8.06 14.94
CA ASP A 34 -8.92 -8.85 16.18
C ASP A 34 -9.34 -10.32 15.98
N SER A 35 -9.35 -10.76 14.72
CA SER A 35 -9.63 -12.14 14.36
C SER A 35 -8.53 -13.12 14.84
N PRO A 36 -8.75 -14.45 14.74
CA PRO A 36 -7.68 -15.43 14.93
C PRO A 36 -6.45 -15.19 14.04
N GLN A 37 -6.63 -14.53 12.88
CA GLN A 37 -5.55 -14.20 11.95
C GLN A 37 -4.74 -12.94 12.33
N ARG A 38 -5.09 -12.22 13.40
CA ARG A 38 -4.46 -10.95 13.81
C ARG A 38 -2.94 -10.97 13.82
N HIS A 39 -2.32 -12.09 14.21
CA HIS A 39 -0.87 -12.21 14.28
C HIS A 39 -0.22 -12.07 12.90
N GLY A 40 -0.75 -12.76 11.89
CA GLY A 40 -0.26 -12.66 10.52
C GLY A 40 -0.52 -11.28 9.91
N ASN A 41 -1.67 -10.68 10.25
CA ASN A 41 -2.02 -9.34 9.79
C ASN A 41 -1.07 -8.27 10.34
N ARG A 42 -0.65 -8.37 11.60
CA ARG A 42 0.38 -7.48 12.19
C ARG A 42 1.73 -7.59 11.48
N LEU A 43 2.18 -8.81 11.16
CA LEU A 43 3.44 -9.01 10.43
C LEU A 43 3.38 -8.41 9.02
N ARG A 44 2.24 -8.57 8.32
CA ARG A 44 2.01 -7.94 7.02
C ARG A 44 2.00 -6.41 7.14
N ALA A 45 1.26 -5.85 8.10
CA ALA A 45 1.23 -4.41 8.34
C ALA A 45 2.64 -3.84 8.60
N ALA A 46 3.44 -4.52 9.43
CA ALA A 46 4.82 -4.12 9.69
C ALA A 46 5.68 -4.09 8.41
N ARG A 47 5.51 -5.06 7.50
CA ARG A 47 6.21 -5.09 6.21
C ARG A 47 5.75 -3.96 5.29
N LEU A 48 4.46 -3.68 5.25
CA LEU A 48 3.91 -2.57 4.45
C LEU A 48 4.46 -1.24 4.93
N ILE A 49 4.47 -0.99 6.24
CA ILE A 49 5.03 0.23 6.84
C ILE A 49 6.53 0.34 6.53
N ALA A 50 7.29 -0.75 6.70
CA ALA A 50 8.72 -0.75 6.41
C ALA A 50 9.05 -0.52 4.92
N GLY A 51 8.26 -1.10 4.03
CA GLY A 51 8.42 -0.98 2.57
C GLY A 51 7.86 0.32 1.97
N SER A 52 7.04 1.07 2.72
CA SER A 52 6.47 2.36 2.30
C SER A 52 7.40 3.54 2.57
N GLN A 53 8.72 3.33 2.46
CA GLN A 53 9.64 4.45 2.39
C GLN A 53 9.08 5.42 1.33
N PRO A 54 8.99 6.72 1.63
CA PRO A 54 8.49 7.68 0.66
C PRO A 54 9.36 7.53 -0.58
N SER A 55 8.72 7.21 -1.72
CA SER A 55 9.35 7.44 -3.01
C SER A 55 9.76 8.91 -2.99
N GLU A 56 11.05 9.20 -3.09
CA GLU A 56 11.48 10.59 -3.20
C GLU A 56 10.72 11.21 -4.39
N PRO A 57 10.23 12.46 -4.28
CA PRO A 57 9.45 13.11 -5.34
C PRO A 57 10.28 13.46 -6.61
N GLY A 58 11.27 12.64 -6.97
CA GLY A 58 12.21 12.87 -8.07
C GLY A 58 12.30 11.76 -9.13
N ASP A 59 11.72 10.56 -8.91
CA ASP A 59 11.81 9.46 -9.90
C ASP A 59 10.75 9.51 -11.02
N ALA A 60 9.91 10.55 -11.02
CA ALA A 60 9.20 10.92 -12.25
C ALA A 60 10.21 11.57 -13.18
N GLU A 61 10.95 10.73 -13.92
CA GLU A 61 11.74 11.15 -15.07
C GLU A 61 10.86 12.10 -15.90
N PRO A 62 11.26 13.39 -16.05
CA PRO A 62 10.49 14.29 -16.90
C PRO A 62 10.41 13.64 -18.28
N PRO A 63 9.24 13.67 -18.96
CA PRO A 63 9.17 13.14 -20.31
C PRO A 63 10.27 13.85 -21.10
N GLU A 64 11.22 13.08 -21.64
CA GLU A 64 12.27 13.61 -22.49
C GLU A 64 11.59 14.47 -23.55
N GLY A 65 11.68 15.78 -23.39
CA GLY A 65 11.28 16.70 -24.44
C GLY A 65 12.13 16.35 -25.66
N PRO A 66 11.56 16.30 -26.87
CA PRO A 66 12.35 15.96 -28.04
C PRO A 66 13.53 16.93 -28.09
N ASP A 67 14.72 16.34 -28.08
CA ASP A 67 16.01 16.98 -28.23
C ASP A 67 15.93 17.87 -29.47
N ALA A 68 15.62 19.15 -29.28
CA ALA A 68 15.67 20.16 -30.31
C ALA A 68 17.15 20.50 -30.47
N ALA A 69 17.86 19.56 -31.07
CA ALA A 69 19.19 19.73 -31.61
C ALA A 69 19.18 20.96 -32.52
N ASP A 70 19.94 21.93 -32.05
CA ASP A 70 20.62 22.99 -32.76
C ASP A 70 20.73 22.81 -34.29
N SER A 71 20.14 23.77 -35.00
CA SER A 71 20.66 24.45 -36.21
C SER A 71 20.80 23.64 -37.52
N PRO A 72 20.70 24.27 -38.72
CA PRO A 72 21.32 25.56 -39.12
C PRO A 72 20.40 26.79 -39.17
#